data_AF-A0A7X9NGR8-F1
#
_entry.id   AF-A0A7X9NGR8-F1
#
_cell.length_a   1.000
_cell.length_b   1.000
_cell.length_c   1.000
_cell.angle_alpha   90.00
_cell.angle_beta   90.00
_cell.angle_gamma   90.00
#
_symmetry.space_group_name_H-M   'P 1'
#
loop_
_entity.id
_entity.type
_entity.pdbx_description
1 polymer ?
#
loop_
_entity_poly.entity_id
_entity_poly.type
_entity_poly.pdbx_seq_one_letter_code
_entity_poly.pdbx_strand_id
1 'polypeptide(L)' 'MCICALCANKCPRQAIHVDRETKEWLLKKEDCVHCGLCAKVCPKHCIEMKEE' A
#
# COMPACT_ATOMS: atom_id res chain seq x y z
N MET A 1 -0.06 -10.75 8.65
CA MET A 1 0.53 -11.18 7.37
C MET A 1 -0.27 -10.59 6.21
N CYS A 2 0.22 -9.48 5.65
CA CYS A 2 -0.43 -8.74 4.56
C CYS A 2 0.49 -8.75 3.34
N ILE A 3 0.41 -9.83 2.56
CA ILE A 3 1.19 -10.06 1.34
C ILE A 3 0.26 -10.08 0.11
N CYS A 4 -0.99 -9.67 0.30
CA CYS A 4 -2.04 -9.83 -0.70
C CYS A 4 -1.93 -8.84 -1.87
N ALA A 5 -1.12 -7.78 -1.73
CA ALA A 5 -0.95 -6.72 -2.74
C ALA A 5 -2.26 -6.03 -3.18
N LEU A 6 -3.35 -6.18 -2.41
CA LEU A 6 -4.65 -5.56 -2.69
C LEU A 6 -4.56 -4.04 -2.71
N CYS A 7 -3.82 -3.49 -1.76
CA CYS A 7 -3.56 -2.07 -1.65
C CYS A 7 -2.75 -1.54 -2.85
N ALA A 8 -1.83 -2.33 -3.42
CA ALA A 8 -1.14 -1.98 -4.67
C ALA A 8 -2.08 -2.02 -5.87
N ASN A 9 -2.90 -3.07 -5.98
CA ASN A 9 -3.86 -3.25 -7.05
C ASN A 9 -4.93 -2.15 -7.08
N LYS A 10 -5.35 -1.69 -5.90
CA LYS A 10 -6.38 -0.65 -5.74
C LYS A 10 -5.82 0.77 -5.72
N CYS A 11 -4.50 0.93 -5.68
CA CYS A 11 -3.89 2.25 -5.74
C CYS A 11 -4.01 2.77 -7.18
N PRO A 12 -4.77 3.86 -7.43
CA PRO A 12 -4.94 4.39 -8.79
C PRO A 12 -3.63 4.93 -9.37
N ARG A 13 -2.70 5.36 -8.51
CA ARG A 13 -1.37 5.85 -8.89
C ARG A 13 -0.32 4.75 -8.93
N GLN A 14 -0.69 3.51 -8.59
CA GLN A 14 0.25 2.37 -8.49
C GLN A 14 1.51 2.70 -7.67
N ALA A 15 1.37 3.56 -6.66
CA ALA A 15 2.48 4.04 -5.84
C ALA A 15 3.08 2.97 -4.93
N ILE A 16 2.55 1.76 -4.97
CA ILE A 16 2.84 0.68 -4.05
C ILE A 16 3.36 -0.51 -4.85
N HIS A 17 4.50 -1.05 -4.44
CA HIS A 17 5.11 -2.27 -4.95
C HIS A 17 5.21 -3.34 -3.87
N VAL A 18 4.89 -4.58 -4.25
CA VAL A 18 4.82 -5.72 -3.32
C VAL A 18 5.64 -6.83 -3.89
N ASP A 19 6.73 -7.15 -3.20
CA ASP A 19 7.57 -8.26 -3.61
C ASP A 19 7.18 -9.52 -2.82
N ARG A 20 6.69 -10.53 -3.54
CA ARG A 20 6.21 -11.78 -2.90
C ARG A 20 7.35 -12.73 -2.55
N GLU A 21 8.50 -12.59 -3.22
CA GLU A 21 9.68 -13.42 -3.01
C GLU A 21 10.44 -12.95 -1.77
N THR A 22 10.75 -11.65 -1.70
CA THR A 22 11.45 -11.08 -0.53
C THR A 22 10.50 -10.72 0.62
N LYS A 23 9.18 -10.74 0.36
CA LYS A 23 8.12 -10.28 1.30
C LYS A 23 8.28 -8.81 1.69
N GLU A 24 8.92 -8.03 0.85
CA GLU A 24 9.11 -6.60 1.06
C GLU A 24 8.01 -5.77 0.40
N TRP A 25 7.88 -4.55 0.88
CA TRP A 25 6.88 -3.60 0.44
C TRP A 25 7.53 -2.24 0.25
N LEU A 26 7.36 -1.68 -0.94
CA LEU A 26 7.92 -0.38 -1.32
C LEU A 26 6.78 0.59 -1.62
N LEU A 27 6.76 1.72 -0.93
CA LEU A 27 5.82 2.81 -1.17
C LEU A 27 6.58 4.00 -1.77
N LYS A 28 6.26 4.34 -3.02
CA LYS A 28 6.72 5.57 -3.68
C LYS A 28 5.90 6.75 -3.16
N LYS A 29 6.45 7.45 -2.16
CA LYS A 29 5.82 8.65 -1.58
C LYS A 29 5.59 9.75 -2.63
N GLU A 30 6.44 9.84 -3.66
CA GLU A 30 6.33 10.78 -4.78
C GLU A 30 5.03 10.59 -5.60
N ASP A 31 4.61 9.35 -5.80
CA ASP A 31 3.36 9.02 -6.52
C ASP A 31 2.15 8.93 -5.57
N CYS A 32 2.41 8.80 -4.27
CA CYS A 32 1.38 8.68 -3.26
C CYS A 32 0.72 10.04 -3.00
N VAL A 33 -0.51 10.20 -3.48
CA VAL A 33 -1.35 11.38 -3.22
C VAL A 33 -2.07 11.32 -1.86
N HIS A 34 -1.69 10.40 -0.96
CA HIS A 34 -2.29 10.23 0.36
C HIS A 34 -3.83 10.10 0.36
N CYS A 35 -4.39 9.47 -0.67
CA CYS A 35 -5.85 9.31 -0.79
C CYS A 35 -6.50 8.38 0.26
N GLY A 36 -5.71 7.61 1.02
CA GLY A 36 -6.19 6.67 2.04
C GLY A 36 -6.94 5.44 1.51
N LEU A 37 -7.04 5.26 0.19
CA LEU A 37 -7.78 4.14 -0.41
C LEU A 37 -7.16 2.79 -0.06
N CYS A 38 -5.83 2.73 -0.04
CA CYS A 38 -5.07 1.54 0.30
C CYS A 38 -5.34 1.07 1.73
N ALA A 39 -5.50 2.00 2.69
CA ALA A 39 -5.89 1.69 4.07
C ALA A 39 -7.35 1.22 4.16
N LYS A 40 -8.28 1.91 3.47
CA LYS A 40 -9.71 1.53 3.42
C LYS A 40 -9.96 0.14 2.84
N VAL A 41 -9.25 -0.23 1.78
CA VAL A 41 -9.46 -1.51 1.10
C VAL A 41 -8.71 -2.66 1.75
N CYS A 42 -7.79 -2.38 2.67
CA CYS A 42 -7.03 -3.42 3.35
C CYS A 42 -7.90 -4.06 4.44
N PRO A 43 -8.38 -5.30 4.26
CA PRO A 43 -9.24 -5.94 5.27
C PRO A 43 -8.50 -6.22 6.58
N LYS A 44 -7.16 -6.24 6.54
CA LYS A 44 -6.31 -6.41 7.73
C LYS A 44 -5.82 -5.10 8.31
N HIS A 45 -6.19 -3.95 7.73
CA HIS A 45 -5.74 -2.63 8.17
C HIS A 45 -4.21 -2.56 8.38
N CYS A 46 -3.44 -3.21 7.50
CA CYS A 46 -1.98 -3.25 7.62
C CYS A 46 -1.27 -1.99 7.13
N ILE A 47 -2.01 -0.96 6.72
CA ILE A 47 -1.46 0.33 6.30
C ILE A 47 -1.85 1.34 7.35
N GLU A 48 -0.84 1.93 7.97
CA GLU A 48 -0.99 3.01 8.94
C GLU A 48 -0.47 4.29 8.28
N MET A 49 -1.32 5.31 8.18
CA MET A 49 -0.94 6.62 7.66
C MET A 49 -0.40 7.43 8.84
N LYS A 50 0.91 7.69 8.85
CA LYS A 50 1.51 8.64 9.80
C LYS A 50 1.54 10.01 9.16
N GLU A 51 0.85 10.95 9.77
CA GLU A 51 1.02 12.38 9.54
C GLU A 51 2.22 12.82 10.39
N GLU A 52 3.28 13.32 9.76
CA GLU A 52 4.37 14.05 10.40
C GLU A 52 4.20 15.54 10.13
#